data_AF-A0A0H5C2H1-F1
#
_entry.id   AF-A0A0H5C2H1-F1
#
_cell.length_a   1.000
_cell.length_b   1.000
_cell.length_c   1.000
_cell.angle_alpha   90.00
_cell.angle_beta   90.00
_cell.angle_gamma   90.00
#
_symmetry.space_group_name_H-M   'P 1'
#
loop_
_entity.id
_entity.type
_entity.pdbx_description
1 polymer ?
#
loop_
_entity_poly.entity_id
_entity_poly.type
_entity_poly.pdbx_seq_one_letter_code
_entity_poly.pdbx_strand_id
1 'polypeptide(L)'
;MSTPREKIQQLREQSQQTEAAKSRETLGASLTSLSSTAPDLADPNQLDDIVTGYTDRFDRLQFLFLEQEAKEQFFRLVLEQNDKIIDQSAILDVMERAKKYKAVLHEKAAKTQATTQEIKSVAQTWFSLYNRLEEALLQLEANELSLNEKKSAHLEELTKQAALYKEDDPTVETLAKMDFPTKDLLVISNVENTINAIHSQRLKIEESLRGLKERVDATKQTIKTNEEYRDKCEAEVAKLDQIIADLQQVNSQLSSEQKELVSKESSLTKLIAIWCNLTQIDDFKVVDDEVGFKFTEFPENHITMGVQGDKLVSLQCNGIDNTQLLRIENLAKKSKHPLSTAFEEVYKALISL
;
A
#
# COMPACT_ATOMS: atom_id res chain seq x y z
N MET A 1 -32.03 -16.31 -9.53
CA MET A 1 -31.52 -16.19 -8.14
C MET A 1 -30.80 -14.86 -8.05
N SER A 2 -31.36 -13.89 -7.32
CA SER A 2 -30.79 -12.54 -7.22
C SER A 2 -29.48 -12.56 -6.41
N THR A 3 -28.50 -11.77 -6.86
CA THR A 3 -27.17 -11.69 -6.24
C THR A 3 -27.22 -10.98 -4.88
N PRO A 4 -26.26 -11.21 -3.97
CA PRO A 4 -26.22 -10.54 -2.66
C PRO A 4 -26.25 -9.00 -2.74
N ARG A 5 -25.71 -8.41 -3.82
CA ARG A 5 -25.76 -6.96 -4.07
C ARG A 5 -27.17 -6.47 -4.39
N GLU A 6 -27.94 -7.22 -5.19
CA GLU A 6 -29.33 -6.86 -5.54
C GLU A 6 -30.25 -6.93 -4.32
N LYS A 7 -30.01 -7.86 -3.39
CA LYS A 7 -30.78 -7.94 -2.14
C LYS A 7 -30.52 -6.74 -1.21
N ILE A 8 -29.28 -6.25 -1.13
CA ILE A 8 -28.94 -5.08 -0.29
C ILE A 8 -29.51 -3.80 -0.89
N GLN A 9 -29.49 -3.66 -2.22
CA GLN A 9 -30.11 -2.54 -2.92
C GLN A 9 -31.63 -2.50 -2.68
N GLN A 10 -32.31 -3.65 -2.82
CA GLN A 10 -33.75 -3.77 -2.57
C GLN A 10 -34.13 -3.48 -1.11
N LEU A 11 -33.30 -3.89 -0.14
CA LEU A 11 -33.54 -3.58 1.27
C LEU A 11 -33.36 -2.09 1.59
N ARG A 12 -32.41 -1.40 0.95
CA ARG A 12 -32.24 0.05 1.11
C ARG A 12 -33.41 0.83 0.49
N GLU A 13 -33.85 0.44 -0.69
CA GLU A 13 -34.99 1.05 -1.37
C GLU A 13 -36.30 0.82 -0.60
N GLN A 14 -36.51 -0.38 -0.07
CA GLN A 14 -37.65 -0.65 0.82
C GLN A 14 -37.57 0.16 2.11
N SER A 15 -36.40 0.27 2.76
CA SER A 15 -36.29 1.03 4.01
C SER A 15 -36.52 2.53 3.80
N GLN A 16 -35.97 3.12 2.73
CA GLN A 16 -36.18 4.54 2.39
C GLN A 16 -37.63 4.83 1.98
N GLN A 17 -38.29 3.91 1.25
CA GLN A 17 -39.71 4.06 0.91
C GLN A 17 -40.60 3.90 2.14
N THR A 18 -40.27 3.02 3.08
CA THR A 18 -41.07 2.78 4.29
C THR A 18 -40.95 3.94 5.28
N GLU A 19 -39.77 4.55 5.41
CA GLU A 19 -39.56 5.75 6.24
C GLU A 19 -40.20 6.99 5.61
N ALA A 20 -40.02 7.21 4.31
CA ALA A 20 -40.65 8.34 3.61
C ALA A 20 -42.19 8.24 3.59
N ALA A 21 -42.75 7.03 3.46
CA ALA A 21 -44.20 6.81 3.53
C ALA A 21 -44.75 7.05 4.94
N LYS A 22 -44.09 6.55 6.00
CA LYS A 22 -44.50 6.79 7.39
C LYS A 22 -44.41 8.26 7.78
N SER A 23 -43.39 8.99 7.33
CA SER A 23 -43.25 10.43 7.58
C SER A 23 -44.28 11.26 6.80
N ARG A 24 -44.65 10.87 5.57
CA ARG A 24 -45.71 11.54 4.79
C ARG A 24 -47.11 11.25 5.31
N GLU A 25 -47.41 10.03 5.76
CA GLU A 25 -48.71 9.71 6.37
C GLU A 25 -48.91 10.42 7.70
N THR A 26 -47.87 10.53 8.53
CA THR A 26 -47.96 11.25 9.82
C THR A 26 -48.11 12.75 9.65
N LEU A 27 -47.38 13.37 8.71
CA LEU A 27 -47.53 14.79 8.38
C LEU A 27 -48.87 15.08 7.68
N GLY A 28 -49.27 14.24 6.73
CA GLY A 28 -50.53 14.37 5.99
C GLY A 28 -51.76 14.27 6.89
N ALA A 29 -51.81 13.25 7.76
CA ALA A 29 -52.92 13.06 8.68
C ALA A 29 -53.04 14.20 9.71
N SER A 30 -51.92 14.74 10.20
CA SER A 30 -51.90 15.90 11.10
C SER A 30 -52.23 17.24 10.42
N LEU A 31 -51.99 17.38 9.12
CA LEU A 31 -52.38 18.56 8.34
C LEU A 31 -53.86 18.56 7.96
N THR A 32 -54.43 17.39 7.62
CA THR A 32 -55.87 17.29 7.31
C THR A 32 -56.78 17.44 8.53
N SER A 33 -56.30 17.14 9.74
CA SER A 33 -57.06 17.40 10.97
C SER A 33 -57.07 18.89 11.39
N LEU A 34 -56.31 19.75 10.72
CA LEU A 34 -56.18 21.19 11.05
C LEU A 34 -57.15 22.09 10.27
N SER A 35 -57.84 21.58 9.25
CA SER A 35 -58.76 22.40 8.43
C SER A 35 -60.20 22.45 8.98
N SER A 36 -60.59 21.59 9.93
CA SER A 36 -62.00 21.42 10.33
C SER A 36 -62.36 21.93 11.73
N THR A 37 -61.44 22.55 12.47
CA THR A 37 -61.70 23.07 13.82
C THR A 37 -61.00 24.40 14.05
N ALA A 38 -61.51 25.46 13.42
CA ALA A 38 -61.42 26.80 14.01
C ALA A 38 -62.74 27.03 14.77
N PRO A 39 -62.76 26.97 16.11
CA PRO A 39 -63.97 27.26 16.86
C PRO A 39 -64.18 28.77 16.94
N ASP A 40 -65.31 29.26 16.42
CA ASP A 40 -65.70 30.68 16.45
C ASP A 40 -65.99 31.22 17.87
N LEU A 41 -65.94 30.38 18.91
CA LEU A 41 -65.95 30.78 20.33
C LEU A 41 -65.04 29.82 21.13
N ALA A 42 -63.83 30.26 21.47
CA ALA A 42 -62.91 29.47 22.30
C ALA A 42 -63.15 29.71 23.80
N ASP A 43 -63.43 28.63 24.53
CA ASP A 43 -63.52 28.61 26.00
C ASP A 43 -62.12 28.88 26.60
N PRO A 44 -61.95 29.86 27.53
CA PRO A 44 -60.67 30.18 28.16
C PRO A 44 -59.92 28.98 28.77
N ASN A 45 -60.64 27.94 29.20
CA ASN A 45 -60.03 26.74 29.79
C ASN A 45 -59.43 25.77 28.76
N GLN A 46 -59.69 25.95 27.45
CA GLN A 46 -59.12 25.13 26.38
C GLN A 46 -57.92 25.80 25.69
N LEU A 47 -57.66 27.08 26.02
CA LEU A 47 -56.51 27.83 25.50
C LEU A 47 -55.19 27.30 26.03
N ASP A 48 -55.12 26.86 27.29
CA ASP A 48 -53.89 26.32 27.88
C ASP A 48 -53.45 25.02 27.20
N ASP A 49 -54.39 24.12 26.86
CA ASP A 49 -54.08 22.89 26.12
C ASP A 49 -53.63 23.18 24.69
N ILE A 50 -54.23 24.18 24.03
CA ILE A 50 -53.84 24.63 22.69
C ILE A 50 -52.45 25.26 22.72
N VAL A 51 -52.17 26.13 23.69
CA VAL A 51 -50.87 26.79 23.87
C VAL A 51 -49.78 25.76 24.18
N THR A 52 -50.06 24.81 25.09
CA THR A 52 -49.14 23.71 25.43
C THR A 52 -48.82 22.86 24.20
N GLY A 53 -49.83 22.56 23.38
CA GLY A 53 -49.66 21.86 22.11
C GLY A 53 -48.86 22.64 21.06
N TYR A 54 -48.87 23.98 21.08
CA TYR A 54 -48.00 24.80 20.23
C TYR A 54 -46.56 24.84 20.74
N THR A 55 -46.33 24.90 22.06
CA THR A 55 -44.99 24.81 22.65
C THR A 55 -44.30 23.48 22.33
N ASP A 56 -45.00 22.35 22.51
CA ASP A 56 -44.44 21.02 22.18
C ASP A 56 -44.07 20.90 20.68
N ARG A 57 -44.86 21.53 19.80
CA ARG A 57 -44.58 21.58 18.36
C ARG A 57 -43.41 22.50 18.03
N PHE A 58 -43.26 23.60 18.77
CA PHE A 58 -42.14 24.52 18.62
C PHE A 58 -40.82 23.89 19.06
N ASP A 59 -40.83 23.18 20.19
CA ASP A 59 -39.67 22.43 20.69
C ASP A 59 -39.26 21.31 19.73
N ARG A 60 -40.23 20.63 19.11
CA ARG A 60 -39.96 19.62 18.08
C ARG A 60 -39.38 20.23 16.80
N LEU A 61 -39.86 21.40 16.38
CA LEU A 61 -39.28 22.14 15.25
C LEU A 61 -37.86 22.61 15.55
N GLN A 62 -37.59 23.06 16.78
CA GLN A 62 -36.25 23.42 17.23
C GLN A 62 -35.30 22.21 17.18
N PHE A 63 -35.76 21.03 17.60
CA PHE A 63 -34.97 19.81 17.52
C PHE A 63 -34.68 19.38 16.07
N LEU A 64 -35.66 19.47 15.17
CA LEU A 64 -35.48 19.18 13.75
C LEU A 64 -34.53 20.17 13.07
N PHE A 65 -34.57 21.44 13.46
CA PHE A 65 -33.64 22.45 12.98
C PHE A 65 -32.20 22.17 13.42
N LEU A 66 -32.00 21.84 14.69
CA LEU A 66 -30.68 21.45 15.21
C LEU A 66 -30.15 20.17 14.55
N GLU A 67 -31.03 19.21 14.27
CA GLU A 67 -30.66 17.99 13.53
C GLU A 67 -30.24 18.31 12.08
N GLN A 68 -30.94 19.22 11.41
CA GLN A 68 -30.61 19.69 10.07
C GLN A 68 -29.28 20.44 10.06
N GLU A 69 -29.06 21.34 11.02
CA GLU A 69 -27.81 22.10 11.18
C GLU A 69 -26.62 21.17 11.45
N ALA A 70 -26.79 20.16 12.30
CA ALA A 70 -25.77 19.16 12.57
C ALA A 70 -25.43 18.31 11.33
N LYS A 71 -26.43 17.94 10.51
CA LYS A 71 -26.19 17.25 9.23
C LYS A 71 -25.44 18.13 8.25
N GLU A 72 -25.79 19.41 8.16
CA GLU A 72 -25.15 20.36 7.25
C GLU A 72 -23.71 20.65 7.68
N GLN A 73 -23.45 20.82 8.98
CA GLN A 73 -22.09 20.91 9.53
C GLN A 73 -21.29 19.64 9.24
N PHE A 74 -21.88 18.45 9.41
CA PHE A 74 -21.24 17.18 9.07
C PHE A 74 -20.91 17.08 7.58
N PHE A 75 -21.84 17.46 6.69
CA PHE A 75 -21.58 17.47 5.24
C PHE A 75 -20.49 18.47 4.86
N ARG A 76 -20.48 19.66 5.47
CA ARG A 76 -19.42 20.65 5.24
C ARG A 76 -18.07 20.13 5.72
N LEU A 77 -18.03 19.48 6.89
CA LEU A 77 -16.82 18.87 7.43
C LEU A 77 -16.32 17.70 6.57
N VAL A 78 -17.23 16.89 6.01
CA VAL A 78 -16.89 15.81 5.06
C VAL A 78 -16.38 16.38 3.73
N LEU A 79 -16.94 17.50 3.25
CA LEU A 79 -16.51 18.15 2.01
C LEU A 79 -15.16 18.86 2.20
N GLU A 80 -14.95 19.58 3.30
CA GLU A 80 -13.70 20.27 3.66
C GLU A 80 -12.56 19.30 4.01
N GLN A 81 -12.87 18.14 4.62
CA GLN A 81 -11.86 17.10 4.86
C GLN A 81 -11.49 16.28 3.60
N ASN A 82 -12.30 16.37 2.54
CA ASN A 82 -12.05 15.71 1.24
C ASN A 82 -11.37 16.65 0.23
N ASP A 83 -10.60 17.64 0.69
CA ASP A 83 -9.85 18.61 -0.13
C ASP A 83 -8.74 18.00 -1.01
N LYS A 84 -8.71 16.69 -1.16
CA LYS A 84 -7.91 16.00 -2.17
C LYS A 84 -8.82 15.01 -2.88
N ILE A 85 -9.48 15.49 -3.94
CA ILE A 85 -9.72 14.63 -5.10
C ILE A 85 -8.36 14.05 -5.44
N ILE A 86 -8.10 12.81 -5.04
CA ILE A 86 -6.83 12.15 -5.32
C ILE A 86 -6.76 12.06 -6.84
N ASP A 87 -5.84 12.82 -7.42
CA ASP A 87 -5.66 12.88 -8.86
C ASP A 87 -5.44 11.46 -9.39
N GLN A 88 -6.40 10.99 -10.19
CA GLN A 88 -6.40 9.64 -10.73
C GLN A 88 -5.15 9.38 -11.58
N SER A 89 -4.59 10.43 -12.19
CA SER A 89 -3.32 10.34 -12.93
C SER A 89 -2.13 10.05 -12.01
N ALA A 90 -2.09 10.65 -10.81
CA ALA A 90 -1.06 10.40 -9.82
C ALA A 90 -1.12 8.96 -9.27
N ILE A 91 -2.32 8.40 -9.08
CA ILE A 91 -2.48 6.99 -8.69
C ILE A 91 -1.92 6.06 -9.77
N LEU A 92 -2.25 6.31 -11.04
CA LEU A 92 -1.78 5.51 -12.17
C LEU A 92 -0.25 5.58 -12.31
N ASP A 93 0.35 6.76 -12.17
CA ASP A 93 1.79 6.96 -12.20
C ASP A 93 2.51 6.19 -11.09
N VAL A 94 1.98 6.25 -9.86
CA VAL A 94 2.54 5.50 -8.72
C VAL A 94 2.40 3.99 -8.95
N MET A 95 1.26 3.52 -9.48
CA MET A 95 1.07 2.11 -9.84
C MET A 95 2.07 1.65 -10.91
N GLU A 96 2.32 2.46 -11.95
CA GLU A 96 3.32 2.12 -12.97
C GLU A 96 4.73 2.04 -12.40
N ARG A 97 5.12 3.01 -11.56
CA ARG A 97 6.43 3.00 -10.89
C ARG A 97 6.58 1.78 -10.00
N ALA A 98 5.55 1.43 -9.23
CA ALA A 98 5.54 0.22 -8.40
C ALA A 98 5.69 -1.06 -9.23
N LYS A 99 4.99 -1.17 -10.38
CA LYS A 99 5.14 -2.30 -11.31
C LYS A 99 6.55 -2.40 -11.88
N LYS A 100 7.14 -1.28 -12.31
CA LYS A 100 8.53 -1.23 -12.82
C LYS A 100 9.52 -1.67 -11.74
N TYR A 101 9.36 -1.15 -10.51
CA TYR A 101 10.23 -1.51 -9.39
C TYR A 101 10.09 -2.99 -8.99
N LYS A 102 8.87 -3.54 -9.01
CA LYS A 102 8.60 -4.97 -8.82
C LYS A 102 9.35 -5.84 -9.85
N ALA A 103 9.33 -5.46 -11.13
CA ALA A 103 10.04 -6.19 -12.17
C ALA A 103 11.56 -6.20 -11.94
N VAL A 104 12.14 -5.06 -11.53
CA VAL A 104 13.56 -4.96 -11.17
C VAL A 104 13.92 -5.85 -9.97
N LEU A 105 13.05 -5.90 -8.95
CA LEU A 105 13.26 -6.76 -7.78
C LEU A 105 13.22 -8.25 -8.14
N HIS A 106 12.28 -8.66 -9.00
CA HIS A 106 12.25 -10.04 -9.50
C HIS A 106 13.52 -10.39 -10.29
N GLU A 107 13.98 -9.49 -11.16
CA GLU A 107 15.23 -9.70 -11.90
C GLU A 107 16.44 -9.85 -10.96
N LYS A 108 16.53 -8.99 -9.93
CA LYS A 108 17.59 -9.10 -8.91
C LYS A 108 17.50 -10.40 -8.12
N ALA A 109 16.31 -10.82 -7.69
CA ALA A 109 16.11 -12.07 -6.98
C ALA A 109 16.54 -13.28 -7.84
N ALA A 110 16.14 -13.29 -9.12
CA ALA A 110 16.54 -14.33 -10.07
C ALA A 110 18.06 -14.37 -10.30
N LYS A 111 18.71 -13.22 -10.46
CA LYS A 111 20.17 -13.13 -10.56
C LYS A 111 20.86 -13.66 -9.30
N THR A 112 20.41 -13.25 -8.11
CA THR A 112 20.94 -13.74 -6.84
C THR A 112 20.78 -15.25 -6.70
N GLN A 113 19.64 -15.80 -7.13
CA GLN A 113 19.40 -17.24 -7.13
C GLN A 113 20.38 -17.97 -8.06
N ALA A 114 20.56 -17.48 -9.29
CA ALA A 114 21.51 -18.05 -10.24
C ALA A 114 22.94 -18.03 -9.68
N THR A 115 23.40 -16.89 -9.15
CA THR A 115 24.74 -16.80 -8.53
C THR A 115 24.87 -17.72 -7.31
N THR A 116 23.80 -17.90 -6.53
CA THR A 116 23.82 -18.81 -5.38
C THR A 116 23.94 -20.27 -5.82
N GLN A 117 23.30 -20.65 -6.92
CA GLN A 117 23.42 -21.98 -7.50
C GLN A 117 24.83 -22.24 -8.04
N GLU A 118 25.42 -21.28 -8.75
CA GLU A 118 26.81 -21.35 -9.20
C GLU A 118 27.77 -21.54 -8.01
N ILE A 119 27.63 -20.73 -6.97
CA ILE A 119 28.44 -20.83 -5.75
C ILE A 119 28.25 -22.20 -5.07
N LYS A 120 27.02 -22.72 -5.00
CA LYS A 120 26.74 -24.06 -4.45
C LYS A 120 27.44 -25.16 -5.26
N SER A 121 27.45 -25.05 -6.59
CA SER A 121 28.15 -26.01 -7.46
C SER A 121 29.67 -25.99 -7.21
N VAL A 122 30.26 -24.80 -7.10
CA VAL A 122 31.68 -24.64 -6.78
C VAL A 122 31.99 -25.20 -5.39
N ALA A 123 31.15 -24.92 -4.40
CA ALA A 123 31.29 -25.46 -3.05
C ALA A 123 31.26 -27.00 -3.05
N GLN A 124 30.38 -27.63 -3.83
CA GLN A 124 30.35 -29.09 -3.98
C GLN A 124 31.66 -29.65 -4.57
N THR A 125 32.23 -28.98 -5.58
CA THR A 125 33.53 -29.39 -6.12
C THR A 125 34.63 -29.31 -5.05
N TRP A 126 34.63 -28.25 -4.23
CA TRP A 126 35.59 -28.10 -3.14
C TRP A 126 35.39 -29.16 -2.05
N PHE A 127 34.16 -29.51 -1.69
CA PHE A 127 33.89 -30.63 -0.78
C PHE A 127 34.41 -31.96 -1.32
N SER A 128 34.20 -32.24 -2.61
CA SER A 128 34.73 -33.47 -3.21
C SER A 128 36.27 -33.51 -3.20
N LEU A 129 36.90 -32.36 -3.42
CA LEU A 129 38.36 -32.23 -3.41
C LEU A 129 38.90 -32.34 -1.98
N TYR A 130 38.20 -31.78 -0.99
CA TYR A 130 38.52 -31.92 0.43
C TYR A 130 38.54 -33.40 0.84
N ASN A 131 37.47 -34.15 0.54
CA ASN A 131 37.37 -35.56 0.90
C ASN A 131 38.48 -36.40 0.24
N ARG A 132 38.80 -36.12 -1.04
CA ARG A 132 39.90 -36.81 -1.74
C ARG A 132 41.27 -36.52 -1.11
N LEU A 133 41.51 -35.29 -0.67
CA LEU A 133 42.75 -34.93 0.02
C LEU A 133 42.83 -35.56 1.42
N GLU A 134 41.71 -35.66 2.12
CA GLU A 134 41.63 -36.32 3.43
C GLU A 134 41.90 -37.83 3.32
N GLU A 135 41.32 -38.50 2.31
CA GLU A 135 41.65 -39.90 2.00
C GLU A 135 43.13 -40.09 1.63
N ALA A 136 43.68 -39.19 0.81
CA ALA A 136 45.10 -39.24 0.44
C ALA A 136 46.02 -39.03 1.65
N LEU A 137 45.64 -38.17 2.59
CA LEU A 137 46.38 -37.96 3.84
C LEU A 137 46.40 -39.24 4.69
N LEU A 138 45.26 -39.89 4.88
CA LEU A 138 45.16 -41.16 5.61
C LEU A 138 46.02 -42.26 4.97
N GLN A 139 46.04 -42.34 3.64
CA GLN A 139 46.91 -43.29 2.92
C GLN A 139 48.40 -42.98 3.11
N LEU A 140 48.78 -41.70 3.09
CA LEU A 140 50.17 -41.29 3.33
C LEU A 140 50.60 -41.61 4.76
N GLU A 141 49.75 -41.37 5.76
CA GLU A 141 50.03 -41.72 7.16
C GLU A 141 50.21 -43.23 7.34
N ALA A 142 49.33 -44.04 6.74
CA ALA A 142 49.46 -45.50 6.76
C ALA A 142 50.75 -45.99 6.06
N ASN A 143 51.13 -45.37 4.94
CA ASN A 143 52.37 -45.69 4.23
C ASN A 143 53.62 -45.28 5.02
N GLU A 144 53.60 -44.12 5.69
CA GLU A 144 54.67 -43.65 6.57
C GLU A 144 54.89 -44.62 7.73
N LEU A 145 53.81 -45.05 8.39
CA LEU A 145 53.83 -46.08 9.44
C LEU A 145 54.42 -47.40 8.93
N SER A 146 53.92 -47.92 7.81
CA SER A 146 54.42 -49.19 7.25
C SER A 146 55.90 -49.13 6.85
N LEU A 147 56.35 -48.00 6.28
CA LEU A 147 57.77 -47.82 5.94
C LEU A 147 58.65 -47.69 7.20
N ASN A 148 58.17 -47.03 8.24
CA ASN A 148 58.87 -46.96 9.52
C ASN A 148 58.98 -48.34 10.19
N GLU A 149 57.92 -49.16 10.17
CA GLU A 149 57.94 -50.53 10.66
C GLU A 149 58.92 -51.42 9.88
N LYS A 150 58.95 -51.28 8.55
CA LYS A 150 59.93 -51.98 7.71
C LYS A 150 61.36 -51.53 8.02
N LYS A 151 61.59 -50.22 8.20
CA LYS A 151 62.88 -49.67 8.61
C LYS A 151 63.32 -50.25 9.96
N SER A 152 62.43 -50.28 10.96
CA SER A 152 62.75 -50.82 12.28
C SER A 152 63.03 -52.32 12.25
N ALA A 153 62.24 -53.11 11.51
CA ALA A 153 62.46 -54.54 11.37
C ALA A 153 63.80 -54.84 10.69
N HIS A 154 64.15 -54.09 9.63
CA HIS A 154 65.42 -54.26 8.93
C HIS A 154 66.63 -53.84 9.78
N LEU A 155 66.49 -52.79 10.59
CA LEU A 155 67.50 -52.40 11.58
C LEU A 155 67.67 -53.45 12.68
N GLU A 156 66.59 -54.05 13.16
CA GLU A 156 66.63 -55.15 14.13
C GLU A 156 67.31 -56.39 13.55
N GLU A 157 67.01 -56.73 12.29
CA GLU A 157 67.64 -57.82 11.56
C GLU A 157 69.14 -57.59 11.34
N LEU A 158 69.55 -56.39 10.90
CA LEU A 158 70.96 -56.00 10.80
C LEU A 158 71.66 -56.08 12.15
N THR A 159 70.99 -55.69 13.23
CA THR A 159 71.55 -55.76 14.60
C THR A 159 71.73 -57.22 15.04
N LYS A 160 70.77 -58.11 14.74
CA LYS A 160 70.86 -59.55 14.98
C LYS A 160 71.98 -60.20 14.16
N GLN A 161 72.09 -59.86 12.88
CA GLN A 161 73.19 -60.31 12.01
C GLN A 161 74.54 -59.80 12.53
N ALA A 162 74.65 -58.53 12.92
CA ALA A 162 75.87 -57.98 13.51
C ALA A 162 76.25 -58.64 14.85
N ALA A 163 75.27 -59.08 15.64
CA ALA A 163 75.50 -59.83 16.87
C ALA A 163 76.02 -61.25 16.60
N LEU A 164 75.53 -61.94 15.55
CA LEU A 164 76.03 -63.25 15.10
C LEU A 164 77.50 -63.23 14.69
N TYR A 165 78.03 -62.09 14.20
CA TYR A 165 79.45 -61.95 13.87
C TYR A 165 80.37 -61.69 15.09
N LYS A 166 79.81 -61.43 16.28
CA LYS A 166 80.58 -61.20 17.51
C LYS A 166 80.81 -62.46 18.34
N GLU A 167 80.05 -63.52 18.11
CA GLU A 167 80.22 -64.80 18.79
C GLU A 167 80.82 -65.82 17.80
N ASP A 168 82.08 -66.19 18.07
CA ASP A 168 82.79 -67.39 17.58
C ASP A 168 82.99 -67.60 16.06
N ASP A 169 83.93 -66.87 15.41
CA ASP A 169 84.78 -67.46 14.35
C ASP A 169 86.03 -66.58 14.01
N PRO A 170 87.28 -67.09 14.05
CA PRO A 170 88.47 -66.35 13.59
C PRO A 170 88.52 -66.07 12.06
N THR A 171 87.54 -66.53 11.27
CA THR A 171 87.44 -66.25 9.83
C THR A 171 86.67 -64.95 9.48
N VAL A 172 86.10 -64.26 10.48
CA VAL A 172 85.29 -63.03 10.32
C VAL A 172 86.08 -61.85 9.74
N GLU A 173 87.40 -61.79 9.94
CA GLU A 173 88.27 -60.73 9.43
C GLU A 173 88.34 -60.70 7.89
N THR A 174 88.07 -61.83 7.23
CA THR A 174 88.01 -61.96 5.76
C THR A 174 86.62 -61.67 5.17
N LEU A 175 85.55 -61.81 5.93
CA LEU A 175 84.17 -61.51 5.51
C LEU A 175 83.79 -60.04 5.72
N ALA A 176 84.45 -59.33 6.65
CA ALA A 176 84.30 -57.89 6.86
C ALA A 176 84.67 -57.02 5.63
N LYS A 177 85.26 -57.62 4.58
CA LYS A 177 85.58 -56.99 3.29
C LYS A 177 84.51 -57.19 2.20
N MET A 178 83.46 -57.97 2.46
CA MET A 178 82.35 -58.08 1.51
C MET A 178 81.39 -56.89 1.70
N ASP A 179 81.01 -56.25 0.59
CA ASP A 179 80.12 -55.09 0.43
C ASP A 179 78.71 -55.17 1.07
N PHE A 180 78.49 -56.10 2.01
CA PHE A 180 77.21 -56.37 2.65
C PHE A 180 76.68 -55.20 3.52
N PRO A 181 77.45 -54.51 4.37
CA PRO A 181 76.92 -53.41 5.17
C PRO A 181 76.48 -52.22 4.30
N THR A 182 77.17 -52.00 3.17
CA THR A 182 76.98 -50.81 2.34
C THR A 182 75.66 -50.85 1.57
N LYS A 183 75.24 -52.03 1.07
CA LYS A 183 73.96 -52.21 0.37
C LYS A 183 72.76 -52.07 1.31
N ASP A 184 72.83 -52.66 2.51
CA ASP A 184 71.72 -52.59 3.47
C ASP A 184 71.59 -51.17 4.07
N LEU A 185 72.71 -50.47 4.28
CA LEU A 185 72.70 -49.05 4.65
C LEU A 185 72.15 -48.15 3.53
N LEU A 186 72.41 -48.47 2.25
CA LEU A 186 71.80 -47.79 1.10
C LEU A 186 70.28 -48.02 1.05
N VAL A 187 69.80 -49.22 1.37
CA VAL A 187 68.36 -49.52 1.47
C VAL A 187 67.71 -48.70 2.58
N ILE A 188 68.33 -48.62 3.77
CA ILE A 188 67.82 -47.79 4.88
C ILE A 188 67.81 -46.31 4.52
N SER A 189 68.87 -45.80 3.89
CA SER A 189 68.95 -44.41 3.45
C SER A 189 67.87 -44.09 2.40
N ASN A 190 67.60 -45.01 1.46
CA ASN A 190 66.52 -44.86 0.48
C ASN A 190 65.13 -44.87 1.14
N VAL A 191 64.89 -45.73 2.14
CA VAL A 191 63.65 -45.74 2.92
C VAL A 191 63.48 -44.42 3.70
N GLU A 192 64.55 -43.91 4.31
CA GLU A 192 64.54 -42.65 5.05
C GLU A 192 64.28 -41.44 4.15
N ASN A 193 64.88 -41.40 2.96
CA ASN A 193 64.57 -40.38 1.94
C ASN A 193 63.11 -40.45 1.49
N THR A 194 62.56 -41.66 1.37
CA THR A 194 61.15 -41.87 0.99
C THR A 194 60.20 -41.40 2.10
N ILE A 195 60.51 -41.69 3.37
CA ILE A 195 59.76 -41.19 4.53
C ILE A 195 59.78 -39.65 4.58
N ASN A 196 60.95 -39.03 4.40
CA ASN A 196 61.07 -37.57 4.38
C ASN A 196 60.28 -36.92 3.22
N ALA A 197 60.23 -37.58 2.06
CA ALA A 197 59.41 -37.14 0.94
C ALA A 197 57.90 -37.25 1.24
N ILE A 198 57.47 -38.36 1.86
CA ILE A 198 56.07 -38.54 2.31
C ILE A 198 55.71 -37.48 3.35
N HIS A 199 56.57 -37.22 4.34
CA HIS A 199 56.36 -36.20 5.35
C HIS A 199 56.20 -34.80 4.74
N SER A 200 57.06 -34.46 3.77
CA SER A 200 56.97 -33.20 3.03
C SER A 200 55.68 -33.08 2.20
N GLN A 201 55.20 -34.19 1.63
CA GLN A 201 53.91 -34.23 0.92
C GLN A 201 52.73 -34.09 1.89
N ARG A 202 52.79 -34.73 3.07
CA ARG A 202 51.77 -34.63 4.12
C ARG A 202 51.57 -33.19 4.56
N LEU A 203 52.65 -32.47 4.90
CA LEU A 203 52.59 -31.06 5.30
C LEU A 203 51.94 -30.16 4.23
N LYS A 204 52.24 -30.41 2.94
CA LYS A 204 51.61 -29.67 1.83
C LYS A 204 50.12 -29.95 1.70
N ILE A 205 49.69 -31.20 1.93
CA ILE A 205 48.28 -31.59 1.90
C ILE A 205 47.55 -31.00 3.11
N GLU A 206 48.12 -31.05 4.31
CA GLU A 206 47.58 -30.42 5.53
C GLU A 206 47.36 -28.92 5.32
N GLU A 207 48.35 -28.22 4.75
CA GLU A 207 48.23 -26.79 4.45
C GLU A 207 47.14 -26.51 3.40
N SER A 208 47.03 -27.35 2.38
CA SER A 208 45.99 -27.25 1.35
C SER A 208 44.59 -27.51 1.92
N LEU A 209 44.44 -28.48 2.82
CA LEU A 209 43.18 -28.80 3.51
C LEU A 209 42.73 -27.64 4.39
N ARG A 210 43.66 -27.04 5.15
CA ARG A 210 43.38 -25.84 5.96
C ARG A 210 42.85 -24.71 5.09
N GLY A 211 43.55 -24.37 4.00
CA GLY A 211 43.12 -23.31 3.09
C GLY A 211 41.78 -23.61 2.39
N LEU A 212 41.52 -24.87 2.06
CA LEU A 212 40.25 -25.28 1.46
C LEU A 212 39.08 -25.20 2.46
N LYS A 213 39.30 -25.59 3.72
CA LYS A 213 38.32 -25.47 4.80
C LYS A 213 37.90 -24.03 5.04
N GLU A 214 38.86 -23.11 5.13
CA GLU A 214 38.60 -21.68 5.27
C GLU A 214 37.75 -21.14 4.10
N ARG A 215 38.07 -21.54 2.86
CA ARG A 215 37.29 -21.14 1.66
C ARG A 215 35.87 -21.71 1.69
N VAL A 216 35.69 -22.96 2.09
CA VAL A 216 34.37 -23.59 2.21
C VAL A 216 33.52 -22.86 3.24
N ASP A 217 34.08 -22.51 4.39
CA ASP A 217 33.35 -21.81 5.45
C ASP A 217 32.99 -20.36 5.04
N ALA A 218 33.90 -19.63 4.38
CA ALA A 218 33.59 -18.32 3.80
C ALA A 218 32.48 -18.40 2.74
N THR A 219 32.49 -19.47 1.94
CA THR A 219 31.48 -19.69 0.89
C THR A 219 30.11 -20.03 1.48
N LYS A 220 30.05 -20.83 2.54
CA LYS A 220 28.80 -21.08 3.28
C LYS A 220 28.21 -19.78 3.83
N GLN A 221 29.05 -18.91 4.39
CA GLN A 221 28.59 -17.60 4.89
C GLN A 221 28.08 -16.71 3.75
N THR A 222 28.73 -16.73 2.60
CA THR A 222 28.28 -16.02 1.39
C THR A 222 26.95 -16.56 0.87
N ILE A 223 26.74 -17.87 0.84
CA ILE A 223 25.46 -18.49 0.48
C ILE A 223 24.36 -18.02 1.43
N LYS A 224 24.61 -18.07 2.74
CA LYS A 224 23.63 -17.65 3.76
C LYS A 224 23.21 -16.19 3.59
N THR A 225 24.18 -15.29 3.41
CA THR A 225 23.89 -13.86 3.23
C THR A 225 23.13 -13.57 1.93
N ASN A 226 23.43 -14.29 0.84
CA ASN A 226 22.69 -14.17 -0.41
C ASN A 226 21.25 -14.71 -0.30
N GLU A 227 21.05 -15.82 0.43
CA GLU A 227 19.71 -16.35 0.72
C GLU A 227 18.89 -15.35 1.55
N GLU A 228 19.47 -14.77 2.60
CA GLU A 228 18.82 -13.71 3.40
C GLU A 228 18.48 -12.46 2.55
N TYR A 229 19.35 -12.07 1.61
CA TYR A 229 19.09 -10.95 0.70
C TYR A 229 17.94 -11.27 -0.28
N ARG A 230 17.89 -12.49 -0.81
CA ARG A 230 16.78 -12.94 -1.67
C ARG A 230 15.46 -12.90 -0.90
N ASP A 231 15.41 -13.44 0.30
CA ASP A 231 14.19 -13.50 1.10
C ASP A 231 13.68 -12.08 1.42
N LYS A 232 14.59 -11.12 1.67
CA LYS A 232 14.24 -9.69 1.78
C LYS A 232 13.65 -9.13 0.50
N CYS A 233 14.20 -9.45 -0.67
CA CYS A 233 13.66 -9.01 -1.96
C CYS A 233 12.25 -9.58 -2.19
N GLU A 234 12.03 -10.85 -1.89
CA GLU A 234 10.72 -11.50 -2.02
C GLU A 234 9.69 -10.90 -1.06
N ALA A 235 10.08 -10.58 0.18
CA ALA A 235 9.21 -9.90 1.13
C ALA A 235 8.82 -8.49 0.66
N GLU A 236 9.75 -7.72 0.08
CA GLU A 236 9.45 -6.40 -0.49
C GLU A 236 8.53 -6.51 -1.72
N VAL A 237 8.70 -7.55 -2.55
CA VAL A 237 7.77 -7.83 -3.67
C VAL A 237 6.35 -8.07 -3.15
N ALA A 238 6.19 -8.87 -2.09
CA ALA A 238 4.89 -9.12 -1.49
C ALA A 238 4.22 -7.84 -0.95
N LYS A 239 5.01 -6.94 -0.33
CA LYS A 239 4.50 -5.63 0.11
C LYS A 239 4.03 -4.76 -1.07
N LEU A 240 4.79 -4.74 -2.17
CA LEU A 240 4.40 -3.99 -3.36
C LEU A 240 3.12 -4.54 -3.99
N ASP A 241 2.91 -5.86 -3.95
CA ASP A 241 1.67 -6.47 -4.42
C ASP A 241 0.46 -6.02 -3.60
N GLN A 242 0.61 -5.93 -2.27
CA GLN A 242 -0.44 -5.38 -1.42
C GLN A 242 -0.73 -3.91 -1.76
N ILE A 243 0.31 -3.07 -1.90
CA ILE A 243 0.14 -1.65 -2.25
C ILE A 243 -0.55 -1.49 -3.61
N ILE A 244 -0.19 -2.30 -4.61
CA ILE A 244 -0.83 -2.28 -5.92
C ILE A 244 -2.31 -2.66 -5.81
N ALA A 245 -2.65 -3.66 -5.01
CA ALA A 245 -4.04 -4.06 -4.78
C ALA A 245 -4.85 -2.95 -4.08
N ASP A 246 -4.28 -2.32 -3.05
CA ASP A 246 -4.92 -1.22 -2.32
C ASP A 246 -5.18 -0.02 -3.25
N LEU A 247 -4.20 0.36 -4.09
CA LEU A 247 -4.36 1.44 -5.06
C LEU A 247 -5.41 1.12 -6.14
N GLN A 248 -5.51 -0.14 -6.57
CA GLN A 248 -6.56 -0.58 -7.48
C GLN A 248 -7.95 -0.45 -6.85
N GLN A 249 -8.08 -0.80 -5.58
CA GLN A 249 -9.33 -0.65 -4.84
C GLN A 249 -9.73 0.82 -4.73
N VAL A 250 -8.82 1.69 -4.31
CA VAL A 250 -9.06 3.14 -4.21
C VAL A 250 -9.47 3.73 -5.56
N ASN A 251 -8.77 3.36 -6.64
CA ASN A 251 -9.12 3.83 -7.98
C ASN A 251 -10.52 3.37 -8.43
N SER A 252 -10.92 2.14 -8.08
CA SER A 252 -12.26 1.63 -8.39
C SER A 252 -13.36 2.38 -7.63
N GLN A 253 -13.09 2.77 -6.38
CA GLN A 253 -14.01 3.56 -5.56
C GLN A 253 -14.16 4.98 -6.11
N LEU A 254 -13.04 5.69 -6.35
CA LEU A 254 -13.03 7.01 -6.97
C LEU A 254 -13.78 7.04 -8.30
N SER A 255 -13.56 6.04 -9.17
CA SER A 255 -14.27 5.95 -10.45
C SER A 255 -15.79 5.80 -10.28
N SER A 256 -16.24 5.09 -9.24
CA SER A 256 -17.67 4.93 -8.95
C SER A 256 -18.30 6.20 -8.39
N GLU A 257 -17.61 6.88 -7.46
CA GLU A 257 -18.05 8.14 -6.86
C GLU A 257 -18.11 9.26 -7.91
N GLN A 258 -17.12 9.33 -8.81
CA GLN A 258 -17.08 10.32 -9.87
C GLN A 258 -18.23 10.11 -10.88
N LYS A 259 -18.58 8.87 -11.20
CA LYS A 259 -19.78 8.57 -12.03
C LYS A 259 -21.07 8.99 -11.34
N GLU A 260 -21.18 8.80 -10.03
CA GLU A 260 -22.34 9.22 -9.26
C GLU A 260 -22.46 10.75 -9.20
N LEU A 261 -21.34 11.46 -8.97
CA LEU A 261 -21.26 12.92 -9.02
C LEU A 261 -21.70 13.48 -10.37
N VAL A 262 -21.15 12.95 -11.48
CA VAL A 262 -21.54 13.37 -12.83
C VAL A 262 -23.03 13.13 -13.10
N SER A 263 -23.59 12.02 -12.60
CA SER A 263 -25.03 11.74 -12.72
C SER A 263 -25.89 12.75 -11.96
N LYS A 264 -25.49 13.08 -10.72
CA LYS A 264 -26.13 14.10 -9.88
C LYS A 264 -26.04 15.48 -10.53
N GLU A 265 -24.87 15.84 -11.04
CA GLU A 265 -24.65 17.10 -11.75
C GLU A 265 -25.59 17.20 -12.96
N SER A 266 -25.69 16.16 -13.80
CA SER A 266 -26.62 16.18 -14.94
C SER A 266 -28.09 16.31 -14.52
N SER A 267 -28.47 15.73 -13.38
CA SER A 267 -29.82 15.83 -12.85
C SER A 267 -30.11 17.24 -12.36
N LEU A 268 -29.12 17.87 -11.71
CA LEU A 268 -29.18 19.24 -11.22
C LEU A 268 -29.23 20.23 -12.39
N THR A 269 -28.44 20.02 -13.45
CA THR A 269 -28.51 20.81 -14.69
C THR A 269 -29.90 20.72 -15.33
N LYS A 270 -30.51 19.53 -15.37
CA LYS A 270 -31.90 19.37 -15.87
C LYS A 270 -32.91 20.13 -15.01
N LEU A 271 -32.78 20.06 -13.69
CA LEU A 271 -33.66 20.81 -12.78
C LEU A 271 -33.51 22.32 -12.95
N ILE A 272 -32.28 22.83 -13.08
CA ILE A 272 -32.00 24.24 -13.37
C ILE A 272 -32.63 24.63 -14.71
N ALA A 273 -32.48 23.82 -15.76
CA ALA A 273 -33.07 24.10 -17.07
C ALA A 273 -34.61 24.14 -17.02
N ILE A 274 -35.25 23.21 -16.30
CA ILE A 274 -36.71 23.22 -16.08
C ILE A 274 -37.12 24.48 -15.32
N TRP A 275 -36.41 24.83 -14.25
CA TRP A 275 -36.69 26.01 -13.46
C TRP A 275 -36.55 27.29 -14.28
N CYS A 276 -35.45 27.45 -15.04
CA CYS A 276 -35.23 28.58 -15.94
C CYS A 276 -36.34 28.73 -16.98
N ASN A 277 -36.81 27.62 -17.57
CA ASN A 277 -37.95 27.63 -18.49
C ASN A 277 -39.26 28.07 -17.82
N LEU A 278 -39.50 27.69 -16.56
CA LEU A 278 -40.70 28.06 -15.81
C LEU A 278 -40.67 29.53 -15.37
N THR A 279 -39.51 30.02 -14.96
CA THR A 279 -39.32 31.39 -14.44
C THR A 279 -38.98 32.40 -15.54
N GLN A 280 -38.89 31.96 -16.80
CA GLN A 280 -38.53 32.82 -17.92
C GLN A 280 -37.16 33.50 -17.70
N ILE A 281 -36.22 32.70 -17.18
CA ILE A 281 -34.85 33.12 -16.92
C ILE A 281 -33.92 32.51 -17.96
N ASP A 282 -33.02 33.33 -18.51
CA ASP A 282 -31.93 32.93 -19.39
C ASP A 282 -30.56 33.19 -18.74
N ASP A 283 -29.55 32.48 -19.23
CA ASP A 283 -28.14 32.61 -18.85
C ASP A 283 -27.87 32.56 -17.34
N PHE A 284 -28.64 31.74 -16.61
CA PHE A 284 -28.47 31.55 -15.18
C PHE A 284 -27.08 30.95 -14.86
N LYS A 285 -26.31 31.64 -14.04
CA LYS A 285 -24.96 31.26 -13.61
C LYS A 285 -24.79 31.57 -12.13
N VAL A 286 -24.06 30.68 -11.45
CA VAL A 286 -23.57 30.91 -10.09
C VAL A 286 -22.05 30.86 -10.17
N VAL A 287 -21.40 31.96 -9.81
CA VAL A 287 -19.94 32.08 -9.77
C VAL A 287 -19.56 32.58 -8.39
N ASP A 288 -18.88 31.73 -7.62
CA ASP A 288 -18.55 31.98 -6.22
C ASP A 288 -19.80 32.36 -5.40
N ASP A 289 -19.82 33.59 -4.91
CA ASP A 289 -20.88 34.19 -4.10
C ASP A 289 -21.83 35.08 -4.95
N GLU A 290 -21.81 35.00 -6.27
CA GLU A 290 -22.66 35.80 -7.16
C GLU A 290 -23.61 34.93 -8.00
N VAL A 291 -24.87 35.36 -8.07
CA VAL A 291 -25.91 34.78 -8.93
C VAL A 291 -26.20 35.75 -10.05
N GLY A 292 -25.90 35.34 -11.29
CA GLY A 292 -26.13 36.11 -12.51
C GLY A 292 -27.22 35.49 -13.37
N PHE A 293 -28.13 36.30 -13.91
CA PHE A 293 -29.17 35.83 -14.82
C PHE A 293 -29.80 36.97 -15.64
N LYS A 294 -30.63 36.61 -16.62
CA LYS A 294 -31.44 37.52 -17.44
C LYS A 294 -32.89 37.06 -17.47
N PHE A 295 -33.83 37.97 -17.61
CA PHE A 295 -35.22 37.60 -17.94
C PHE A 295 -35.36 37.47 -19.46
N THR A 296 -36.06 36.45 -19.95
CA THR A 296 -36.31 36.26 -21.39
C THR A 296 -37.08 37.44 -22.01
N GLU A 297 -37.94 38.08 -21.22
CA GLU A 297 -38.70 39.28 -21.62
C GLU A 297 -37.82 40.55 -21.69
N PHE A 298 -36.68 40.56 -20.99
CA PHE A 298 -35.77 41.70 -20.86
C PHE A 298 -34.31 41.28 -21.15
N PRO A 299 -33.97 40.86 -22.39
CA PRO A 299 -32.70 40.21 -22.70
C PRO A 299 -31.47 41.13 -22.59
N GLU A 300 -31.67 42.45 -22.66
CA GLU A 300 -30.62 43.46 -22.51
C GLU A 300 -30.24 43.72 -21.03
N ASN A 301 -31.09 43.28 -20.10
CA ASN A 301 -30.98 43.58 -18.68
C ASN A 301 -30.34 42.42 -17.93
N HIS A 302 -29.00 42.46 -17.78
CA HIS A 302 -28.28 41.50 -16.95
C HIS A 302 -28.45 41.84 -15.47
N ILE A 303 -28.85 40.86 -14.67
CA ILE A 303 -29.01 40.97 -13.23
C ILE A 303 -27.91 40.16 -12.55
N THR A 304 -27.25 40.77 -11.59
CA THR A 304 -26.23 40.13 -10.75
C THR A 304 -26.56 40.40 -9.29
N MET A 305 -26.64 39.34 -8.50
CA MET A 305 -26.91 39.39 -7.06
C MET A 305 -25.72 38.81 -6.31
N GLY A 306 -25.05 39.61 -5.48
CA GLY A 306 -24.06 39.09 -4.54
C GLY A 306 -24.74 38.51 -3.31
N VAL A 307 -24.35 37.30 -2.93
CA VAL A 307 -24.97 36.48 -1.89
C VAL A 307 -23.90 36.01 -0.93
N GLN A 308 -24.08 36.25 0.36
CA GLN A 308 -23.19 35.70 1.39
C GLN A 308 -24.05 34.92 2.40
N GLY A 309 -23.99 33.59 2.30
CA GLY A 309 -24.91 32.71 3.02
C GLY A 309 -26.35 32.90 2.56
N ASP A 310 -27.23 33.37 3.45
CA ASP A 310 -28.66 33.62 3.19
C ASP A 310 -28.97 35.10 2.88
N LYS A 311 -27.95 35.97 2.84
CA LYS A 311 -28.12 37.42 2.71
C LYS A 311 -27.75 37.93 1.33
N LEU A 312 -28.56 38.85 0.83
CA LEU A 312 -28.21 39.69 -0.32
C LEU A 312 -27.19 40.74 0.13
N VAL A 313 -26.02 40.77 -0.49
CA VAL A 313 -24.94 41.73 -0.21
C VAL A 313 -24.96 42.88 -1.21
N SER A 314 -25.16 42.58 -2.49
CA SER A 314 -25.16 43.54 -3.59
C SER A 314 -26.22 43.16 -4.64
N LEU A 315 -26.73 44.17 -5.34
CA LEU A 315 -27.64 43.98 -6.47
C LEU A 315 -27.24 44.93 -7.59
N GLN A 316 -27.01 44.37 -8.77
CA GLN A 316 -26.74 45.12 -10.00
C GLN A 316 -27.74 44.69 -11.07
N CYS A 317 -28.32 45.66 -11.76
CA CYS A 317 -29.16 45.41 -12.93
C CYS A 317 -28.92 46.53 -13.94
N ASN A 318 -28.56 46.17 -15.16
CA ASN A 318 -28.49 47.15 -16.24
C ASN A 318 -29.92 47.60 -16.58
N GLY A 319 -30.17 48.90 -16.66
CA GLY A 319 -31.47 49.48 -17.07
C GLY A 319 -32.36 50.00 -15.93
N ILE A 320 -32.07 49.65 -14.67
CA ILE A 320 -32.74 50.25 -13.50
C ILE A 320 -31.83 51.32 -12.90
N ASP A 321 -32.39 52.47 -12.53
CA ASP A 321 -31.62 53.53 -11.88
C ASP A 321 -31.06 53.11 -10.52
N ASN A 322 -29.86 53.58 -10.19
CA ASN A 322 -29.17 53.24 -8.94
C ASN A 322 -29.98 53.57 -7.68
N THR A 323 -30.81 54.63 -7.71
CA THR A 323 -31.66 54.97 -6.55
C THR A 323 -32.79 53.96 -6.33
N GLN A 324 -33.33 53.39 -7.42
CA GLN A 324 -34.33 52.33 -7.36
C GLN A 324 -33.69 51.00 -6.93
N LEU A 325 -32.50 50.67 -7.44
CA LEU A 325 -31.77 49.46 -7.03
C LEU A 325 -31.45 49.46 -5.53
N LEU A 326 -30.95 50.58 -4.99
CA LEU A 326 -30.71 50.73 -3.55
C LEU A 326 -32.00 50.57 -2.72
N ARG A 327 -33.14 51.02 -3.23
CA ARG A 327 -34.44 50.84 -2.56
C ARG A 327 -34.83 49.36 -2.55
N ILE A 328 -34.70 48.67 -3.67
CA ILE A 328 -35.01 47.24 -3.80
C ILE A 328 -34.09 46.42 -2.90
N GLU A 329 -32.79 46.71 -2.90
CA GLU A 329 -31.79 46.04 -2.07
C GLU A 329 -32.09 46.19 -0.58
N ASN A 330 -32.46 47.40 -0.13
CA ASN A 330 -32.85 47.63 1.26
C ASN A 330 -34.16 46.93 1.65
N LEU A 331 -35.10 46.77 0.71
CA LEU A 331 -36.34 46.04 0.92
C LEU A 331 -36.06 44.54 1.03
N ALA A 332 -35.26 44.01 0.12
CA ALA A 332 -34.82 42.62 0.11
C ALA A 332 -34.05 42.25 1.38
N LYS A 333 -33.08 43.08 1.81
CA LYS A 333 -32.30 42.86 3.04
C LYS A 333 -33.15 42.79 4.32
N LYS A 334 -34.35 43.39 4.32
CA LYS A 334 -35.30 43.36 5.45
C LYS A 334 -36.34 42.24 5.34
N SER A 335 -36.38 41.55 4.21
CA SER A 335 -37.32 40.46 3.98
C SER A 335 -36.85 39.16 4.61
N LYS A 336 -37.81 38.28 4.94
CA LYS A 336 -37.54 36.89 5.34
C LYS A 336 -36.91 36.07 4.21
N HIS A 337 -37.11 36.49 2.95
CA HIS A 337 -36.59 35.84 1.75
C HIS A 337 -35.89 36.87 0.85
N PRO A 338 -34.64 37.26 1.17
CA PRO A 338 -33.96 38.36 0.50
C PRO A 338 -33.83 38.19 -1.00
N LEU A 339 -33.42 37.00 -1.46
CA LEU A 339 -33.22 36.72 -2.88
C LEU A 339 -34.52 36.72 -3.68
N SER A 340 -35.57 36.05 -3.17
CA SER A 340 -36.89 36.04 -3.82
C SER A 340 -37.48 37.45 -3.90
N THR A 341 -37.31 38.24 -2.83
CA THR A 341 -37.82 39.60 -2.77
C THR A 341 -37.07 40.51 -3.74
N ALA A 342 -35.74 40.39 -3.82
CA ALA A 342 -34.95 41.13 -4.80
C ALA A 342 -35.35 40.77 -6.23
N PHE A 343 -35.54 39.48 -6.51
CA PHE A 343 -35.99 38.97 -7.81
C PHE A 343 -37.33 39.57 -8.24
N GLU A 344 -38.35 39.48 -7.39
CA GLU A 344 -39.70 39.99 -7.69
C GLU A 344 -39.72 41.50 -7.90
N GLU A 345 -38.99 42.25 -7.06
CA GLU A 345 -38.98 43.70 -7.13
C GLU A 345 -38.17 44.23 -8.32
N VAL A 346 -37.08 43.56 -8.70
CA VAL A 346 -36.36 43.85 -9.96
C VAL A 346 -37.26 43.58 -11.16
N TYR A 347 -37.98 42.46 -11.17
CA TYR A 347 -38.90 42.14 -12.26
C TYR A 347 -40.02 43.20 -12.39
N LYS A 348 -40.63 43.62 -11.27
CA LYS A 348 -41.64 44.71 -11.26
C LYS A 348 -41.06 46.03 -11.75
N ALA A 349 -39.83 46.37 -11.34
CA ALA A 349 -39.16 47.59 -11.79
C ALA A 349 -38.92 47.58 -13.30
N LEU A 350 -38.50 46.44 -13.86
CA LEU A 350 -38.29 46.27 -15.31
C LEU A 350 -39.60 46.38 -16.11
N ILE A 351 -40.72 45.87 -15.59
CA ILE A 351 -42.04 46.03 -16.24
C ILE A 351 -42.48 47.50 -16.28
N SER A 352 -42.06 48.32 -15.31
CA SER A 352 -42.47 49.73 -15.19
C SER A 352 -41.61 50.72 -15.98
N LEU A 353 -40.53 50.25 -16.61
CA LEU A 353 -39.70 51.00 -17.55
C LEU A 353 -40.33 51.00 -18.95
#